data_AF-A0A7S9L900-F1
#
_entry.id   AF-A0A7S9L900-F1
#
_cell.length_a   1.000
_cell.length_b   1.000
_cell.length_c   1.000
_cell.angle_alpha   90.00
_cell.angle_beta   90.00
_cell.angle_gamma   90.00
#
_symmetry.space_group_name_H-M   'P 1'
#
loop_
_entity.id
_entity.type
_entity.pdbx_description
1 polymer ?
#
loop_
_entity_poly.entity_id
_entity_poly.type
_entity_poly.pdbx_seq_one_letter_code
_entity_poly.pdbx_strand_id
1 'polypeptide(L)'
;MACALRLQKLSQRSSNEPRYGKCFALAWATRNGADALGMSHEIGTLTPGKKADVVTISTKRALSPSADAIGTVVLHSSAANVDTVLVNGVIKKRNGELVGYDLDAIRARARSAFDRINENVAGMPSELTLAELEEFLTNSERSTRANFAAAYSERDRSKDWLRSS
;
A
#
# COMPACT_ATOMS: atom_id res chain seq x y z
N MET A 1 -30.94 0.58 -15.28
CA MET A 1 -31.09 0.86 -16.72
C MET A 1 -29.87 0.25 -17.43
N ALA A 2 -30.01 -0.97 -17.91
CA ALA A 2 -28.92 -1.78 -18.45
C ALA A 2 -28.57 -1.34 -19.87
N CYS A 3 -27.31 -1.00 -20.14
CA CYS A 3 -26.83 -0.67 -21.47
C CYS A 3 -25.90 -1.78 -21.96
N ALA A 4 -26.40 -2.58 -22.90
CA ALA A 4 -25.63 -3.50 -23.70
C ALA A 4 -24.92 -2.72 -24.81
N LEU A 5 -23.59 -2.75 -24.83
CA LEU A 5 -22.79 -2.28 -25.97
C LEU A 5 -21.80 -3.37 -26.36
N ARG A 6 -22.19 -4.09 -27.43
CA ARG A 6 -21.35 -4.96 -28.24
C ARG A 6 -20.43 -4.04 -29.05
N LEU A 7 -19.11 -4.10 -28.83
CA LEU A 7 -18.13 -3.35 -29.62
C LEU A 7 -17.07 -4.26 -30.21
N GLN A 8 -17.33 -4.63 -31.46
CA GLN A 8 -16.36 -4.97 -32.49
C GLN A 8 -15.49 -3.72 -32.76
N LYS A 9 -14.30 -3.62 -32.14
CA LYS A 9 -13.17 -2.75 -32.56
C LYS A 9 -11.93 -3.00 -31.69
N LEU A 10 -11.38 -4.21 -31.77
CA LEU A 10 -10.02 -4.53 -31.26
C LEU A 10 -9.05 -4.68 -32.43
N SER A 11 -8.98 -3.68 -33.32
CA SER A 11 -8.13 -3.71 -34.52
C SER A 11 -7.34 -2.41 -34.75
N GLN A 12 -7.00 -1.67 -33.70
CA GLN A 12 -6.00 -0.61 -33.80
C GLN A 12 -5.06 -0.68 -32.59
N ARG A 13 -4.20 -1.69 -32.58
CA ARG A 13 -2.94 -1.60 -31.81
C ARG A 13 -2.02 -0.66 -32.59
N SER A 14 -1.93 0.58 -32.14
CA SER A 14 -0.87 1.50 -32.55
C SER A 14 0.48 0.92 -32.12
N SER A 15 1.45 0.89 -33.03
CA SER A 15 2.81 0.37 -32.83
C SER A 15 3.66 1.20 -31.85
N ASN A 16 3.10 2.26 -31.25
CA ASN A 16 3.78 3.18 -30.32
C ASN A 16 3.26 3.12 -28.88
N GLU A 17 2.44 2.14 -28.50
CA GLU A 17 2.06 1.97 -27.10
C GLU A 17 3.24 1.40 -26.29
N PRO A 18 3.66 2.00 -25.15
CA PRO A 18 4.73 1.44 -24.34
C PRO A 18 4.40 0.00 -23.97
N ARG A 19 5.37 -0.91 -24.16
CA ARG A 19 5.20 -2.37 -23.99
C ARG A 19 4.68 -2.79 -22.60
N TYR A 20 4.72 -1.88 -21.63
CA TYR A 20 4.11 -2.00 -20.31
C TYR A 20 3.11 -0.86 -20.08
N GLY A 21 1.81 -1.13 -20.33
CA GLY A 21 0.73 -0.17 -20.12
C GLY A 21 0.12 -0.18 -18.70
N LYS A 22 -0.87 0.69 -18.47
CA LYS A 22 -1.66 0.85 -17.23
C LYS A 22 -2.11 -0.46 -16.54
N CYS A 23 -2.44 -1.50 -17.32
CA CYS A 23 -2.81 -2.81 -16.76
C CYS A 23 -1.67 -3.50 -16.01
N PHE A 24 -0.43 -3.31 -16.44
CA PHE A 24 0.75 -3.85 -15.75
C PHE A 24 1.00 -3.10 -14.45
N ALA A 25 0.86 -1.77 -14.43
CA ALA A 25 0.99 -0.99 -13.20
C ALA A 25 -0.01 -1.45 -12.12
N LEU A 26 -1.27 -1.68 -12.49
CA LEU A 26 -2.26 -2.21 -11.56
C LEU A 26 -1.93 -3.64 -11.10
N ALA A 27 -1.39 -4.48 -12.00
CA ALA A 27 -0.96 -5.84 -11.65
C ALA A 27 0.23 -5.86 -10.68
N TRP A 28 1.21 -4.97 -10.87
CA TRP A 28 2.35 -4.77 -9.98
C TRP A 28 1.89 -4.39 -8.58
N ALA A 29 0.98 -3.43 -8.49
CA ALA A 29 0.43 -2.96 -7.22
C ALA A 29 -0.49 -3.97 -6.49
N THR A 30 -0.92 -5.06 -7.16
CA THR A 30 -1.87 -6.03 -6.61
C THR A 30 -1.35 -7.46 -6.67
N ARG A 31 -1.68 -8.22 -7.72
CA ARG A 31 -1.35 -9.66 -7.77
C ARG A 31 0.15 -9.95 -7.73
N ASN A 32 0.98 -9.13 -8.36
CA ASN A 32 2.42 -9.38 -8.37
C ASN A 32 3.06 -8.96 -7.05
N GLY A 33 2.55 -7.92 -6.37
CA GLY A 33 2.93 -7.62 -5.00
C GLY A 33 2.58 -8.76 -4.04
N ALA A 34 1.39 -9.35 -4.18
CA ALA A 34 0.99 -10.52 -3.39
C ALA A 34 1.91 -11.72 -3.64
N ASP A 35 2.29 -11.95 -4.90
CA ASP A 35 3.19 -13.03 -5.29
C ASP A 35 4.62 -12.83 -4.75
N ALA A 36 5.14 -11.60 -4.83
CA ALA A 36 6.44 -11.24 -4.26
C ALA A 36 6.51 -11.45 -2.74
N LEU A 37 5.37 -11.37 -2.05
CA LEU A 37 5.24 -11.65 -0.61
C LEU A 37 4.93 -13.13 -0.29
N GLY A 38 4.80 -14.01 -1.29
CA GLY A 38 4.38 -15.40 -1.09
C GLY A 38 2.92 -15.57 -0.66
N MET A 39 2.11 -14.52 -0.80
CA MET A 39 0.71 -14.45 -0.36
C MET A 39 -0.29 -14.48 -1.52
N SER A 40 0.15 -14.86 -2.73
CA SER A 40 -0.69 -14.91 -3.93
C SER A 40 -1.88 -15.87 -3.82
N HIS A 41 -1.86 -16.80 -2.87
CA HIS A 41 -2.98 -17.68 -2.54
C HIS A 41 -4.04 -17.02 -1.63
N GLU A 42 -3.70 -15.95 -0.91
CA GLU A 42 -4.60 -15.28 0.04
C GLU A 42 -5.13 -13.93 -0.43
N ILE A 43 -4.32 -13.15 -1.16
CA ILE A 43 -4.60 -11.73 -1.49
C ILE A 43 -4.26 -11.40 -2.95
N GLY A 44 -4.43 -10.13 -3.33
CA GLY A 44 -3.96 -9.55 -4.60
C GLY A 44 -4.86 -9.74 -5.82
N THR A 45 -5.93 -10.54 -5.74
CA THR A 45 -6.98 -10.64 -6.76
C THR A 45 -8.37 -10.77 -6.12
N LEU A 46 -9.40 -10.30 -6.82
CA LEU A 46 -10.79 -10.54 -6.42
C LEU A 46 -11.24 -11.92 -6.93
N THR A 47 -10.90 -12.96 -6.17
CA THR A 47 -11.18 -14.36 -6.50
C THR A 47 -11.83 -15.03 -5.29
N PRO A 48 -12.91 -15.83 -5.45
CA PRO A 48 -13.53 -16.55 -4.34
C PRO A 48 -12.49 -17.38 -3.55
N GLY A 49 -12.62 -17.38 -2.23
CA GLY A 49 -11.68 -18.05 -1.32
C GLY A 49 -10.50 -17.17 -0.84
N LYS A 50 -10.25 -16.03 -1.49
CA LYS A 50 -9.26 -15.04 -1.01
C LYS A 50 -9.85 -14.08 0.02
N LYS A 51 -8.97 -13.43 0.78
CA LYS A 51 -9.35 -12.38 1.74
C LYS A 51 -10.01 -11.21 1.02
N ALA A 52 -10.99 -10.60 1.67
CA ALA A 52 -11.71 -9.44 1.14
C ALA A 52 -10.91 -8.14 1.37
N ASP A 53 -9.77 -8.02 0.68
CA ASP A 53 -8.94 -6.83 0.62
C ASP A 53 -9.39 -5.98 -0.58
N VAL A 54 -10.23 -4.99 -0.31
CA VAL A 54 -10.94 -4.23 -1.36
C VAL A 54 -10.78 -2.75 -1.16
N VAL A 55 -10.47 -2.04 -2.24
CA VAL A 55 -10.37 -0.59 -2.29
C VAL A 55 -11.38 -0.06 -3.31
N THR A 56 -12.21 0.90 -2.90
CA THR A 56 -13.11 1.62 -3.79
C THR A 56 -12.61 3.04 -4.02
N ILE A 57 -12.81 3.55 -5.23
CA ILE A 57 -12.38 4.89 -5.65
C ILE A 57 -13.63 5.70 -5.99
N SER A 58 -13.72 6.90 -5.41
CA SER A 58 -14.81 7.85 -5.59
C SER A 58 -14.47 8.92 -6.60
N THR A 59 -15.45 9.24 -7.44
CA THR A 59 -15.39 10.34 -8.42
C THR A 59 -15.78 11.70 -7.83
N LYS A 60 -16.16 11.76 -6.55
CA LYS A 60 -16.67 13.00 -5.90
C LYS A 60 -15.61 14.11 -5.77
N ARG A 61 -14.31 13.78 -5.81
CA ARG A 61 -13.19 14.73 -5.63
C ARG A 61 -12.45 14.96 -6.94
N ALA A 62 -13.00 15.86 -7.77
CA ALA A 62 -12.39 16.33 -9.03
C ALA A 62 -11.86 15.21 -9.95
N LEU A 63 -12.47 14.02 -9.89
CA LEU A 63 -12.10 12.87 -10.71
C LEU A 63 -13.24 12.61 -11.69
N SER A 64 -13.04 13.02 -12.94
CA SER A 64 -14.00 12.74 -14.01
C SER A 64 -13.83 11.28 -14.47
N PRO A 65 -14.86 10.42 -14.36
CA PRO A 65 -14.76 9.05 -14.84
C PRO A 65 -14.60 9.04 -16.36
N SER A 66 -13.58 8.32 -16.84
CA SER A 66 -13.37 8.09 -18.27
C SER A 66 -13.89 6.71 -18.69
N ALA A 67 -13.99 6.48 -20.01
CA ALA A 67 -14.31 5.15 -20.55
C ALA A 67 -13.25 4.08 -20.19
N ASP A 68 -12.07 4.49 -19.75
CA ASP A 68 -10.99 3.63 -19.31
C ASP A 68 -10.83 3.71 -17.78
N ALA A 69 -11.47 2.77 -17.09
CA ALA A 69 -11.41 2.69 -15.63
C ALA A 69 -9.97 2.47 -15.12
N ILE A 70 -9.15 1.66 -15.81
CA ILE A 70 -7.78 1.37 -15.37
C ILE A 70 -6.91 2.62 -15.50
N GLY A 71 -7.01 3.35 -16.61
CA GLY A 71 -6.33 4.63 -16.78
C GLY A 71 -6.77 5.66 -15.74
N THR A 72 -8.08 5.70 -15.44
CA THR A 72 -8.62 6.58 -14.39
C THR A 72 -7.99 6.29 -13.02
N VAL A 73 -7.86 5.02 -12.65
CA VAL A 73 -7.24 4.62 -11.38
C VAL A 73 -5.74 4.88 -11.37
N VAL A 74 -5.02 4.43 -12.40
CA VAL A 74 -3.54 4.45 -12.41
C VAL A 74 -2.97 5.84 -12.66
N LEU A 75 -3.61 6.64 -13.54
CA LEU A 75 -3.03 7.90 -14.03
C LEU A 75 -3.70 9.14 -13.47
N HIS A 76 -4.97 9.06 -13.06
CA HIS A 76 -5.76 10.24 -12.68
C HIS A 76 -6.23 10.25 -11.23
N SER A 77 -6.06 9.15 -10.49
CA SER A 77 -6.50 9.06 -9.09
C SER A 77 -5.35 9.24 -8.10
N SER A 78 -5.69 9.64 -6.89
CA SER A 78 -4.77 9.76 -5.75
C SER A 78 -5.36 9.05 -4.52
N ALA A 79 -4.56 8.96 -3.44
CA ALA A 79 -5.03 8.45 -2.16
C ALA A 79 -6.27 9.20 -1.60
N ALA A 80 -6.45 10.47 -1.98
CA ALA A 80 -7.62 11.26 -1.60
C ALA A 80 -8.91 10.79 -2.28
N ASN A 81 -8.81 10.13 -3.44
CA ASN A 81 -9.95 9.56 -4.16
C ASN A 81 -10.39 8.20 -3.62
N VAL A 82 -9.57 7.53 -2.80
CA VAL A 82 -9.95 6.28 -2.14
C VAL A 82 -11.08 6.58 -1.15
N ASP A 83 -12.22 5.91 -1.31
CA ASP A 83 -13.41 6.15 -0.50
C ASP A 83 -13.53 5.14 0.63
N THR A 84 -13.57 3.85 0.28
CA THR A 84 -13.74 2.75 1.22
C THR A 84 -12.58 1.76 1.06
N VAL A 85 -12.05 1.29 2.20
CA VAL A 85 -11.02 0.25 2.26
C VAL A 85 -11.49 -0.85 3.20
N LEU A 86 -11.49 -2.07 2.71
CA LEU A 86 -11.72 -3.28 3.48
C LEU A 86 -10.40 -4.04 3.56
N VAL A 87 -10.07 -4.52 4.75
CA VAL A 87 -8.95 -5.44 5.00
C VAL A 87 -9.52 -6.67 5.65
N ASN A 88 -9.41 -7.82 4.98
CA ASN A 88 -10.04 -9.07 5.37
C ASN A 88 -11.55 -8.90 5.69
N GLY A 89 -12.25 -8.10 4.88
CA GLY A 89 -13.68 -7.80 5.04
C GLY A 89 -14.02 -6.77 6.12
N VAL A 90 -13.04 -6.32 6.92
CA VAL A 90 -13.26 -5.29 7.95
C VAL A 90 -12.98 -3.92 7.37
N ILE A 91 -13.91 -2.99 7.57
CA ILE A 91 -13.80 -1.62 7.07
C ILE A 91 -12.76 -0.86 7.88
N LYS A 92 -11.72 -0.36 7.18
CA LYS A 92 -10.67 0.49 7.75
C LYS A 92 -10.75 1.94 7.28
N LYS A 93 -11.44 2.19 6.16
CA LYS A 93 -11.77 3.52 5.65
C LYS A 93 -13.17 3.50 5.06
N ARG A 94 -13.95 4.56 5.24
CA ARG A 94 -15.28 4.73 4.64
C ARG A 94 -15.57 6.20 4.40
N ASN A 95 -16.21 6.53 3.28
CA ASN A 95 -16.53 7.91 2.90
C ASN A 95 -15.29 8.84 2.85
N GLY A 96 -14.10 8.30 2.61
CA GLY A 96 -12.86 9.07 2.61
C GLY A 96 -12.18 9.20 3.98
N GLU A 97 -12.74 8.65 5.06
CA GLU A 97 -12.25 8.80 6.43
C GLU A 97 -11.82 7.46 7.05
N LEU A 98 -10.74 7.48 7.84
CA LEU A 98 -10.23 6.31 8.54
C LEU A 98 -11.14 5.94 9.72
N VAL A 99 -11.42 4.64 9.88
CA VAL A 99 -12.34 4.12 10.89
C VAL A 99 -11.55 3.50 12.05
N GLY A 100 -11.80 3.98 13.27
CA GLY A 100 -11.21 3.43 14.50
C GLY A 100 -9.77 3.86 14.79
N TYR A 101 -9.34 5.00 14.26
CA TYR A 101 -7.99 5.54 14.48
C TYR A 101 -8.06 6.96 15.04
N ASP A 102 -7.32 7.22 16.11
CA ASP A 102 -7.05 8.56 16.60
C ASP A 102 -5.91 9.18 15.76
N LEU A 103 -6.28 10.02 14.80
CA LEU A 103 -5.32 10.62 13.88
C LEU A 103 -4.42 11.64 14.56
N ASP A 104 -4.87 12.29 15.63
CA ASP A 104 -4.08 13.29 16.33
C ASP A 104 -3.02 12.61 17.21
N ALA A 105 -3.39 11.53 17.90
CA ALA A 105 -2.41 10.69 18.59
C ALA A 105 -1.41 10.04 17.62
N ILE A 106 -1.83 9.61 16.43
CA ILE A 106 -0.92 9.07 15.41
C ILE A 106 0.06 10.16 14.93
N ARG A 107 -0.43 11.36 14.62
CA ARG A 107 0.41 12.50 14.20
C ARG A 107 1.39 12.91 15.29
N ALA A 108 0.95 12.98 16.53
CA ALA A 108 1.81 13.30 17.68
C ALA A 108 2.94 12.27 17.84
N ARG A 109 2.62 10.96 17.72
CA ARG A 109 3.64 9.90 17.75
C ARG A 109 4.62 9.98 16.58
N ALA A 110 4.12 10.24 15.37
CA ALA A 110 4.98 10.42 14.20
C ALA A 110 5.92 11.63 14.37
N ARG A 111 5.41 12.74 14.93
CA ARG A 111 6.20 13.93 15.22
C ARG A 111 7.29 13.65 16.25
N SER A 112 6.94 13.01 17.37
CA SER A 112 7.92 12.63 18.39
C SER A 112 9.01 11.69 17.85
N ALA A 113 8.64 10.73 16.99
CA ALA A 113 9.63 9.87 16.33
C ALA A 113 10.55 10.65 15.39
N PHE A 114 10.03 11.61 14.64
CA PHE A 114 10.81 12.48 13.76
C PHE A 114 11.78 13.37 14.55
N ASP A 115 11.32 13.98 15.64
CA ASP A 115 12.17 14.82 16.49
C ASP A 115 13.34 14.00 17.07
N ARG A 116 13.08 12.78 17.55
CA ARG A 116 14.13 11.85 18.01
C ARG A 116 15.12 11.49 16.91
N ILE A 117 14.66 11.27 15.68
CA ILE A 117 15.55 10.99 14.54
C ILE A 117 16.45 12.20 14.28
N ASN A 118 15.90 13.42 14.30
CA ASN A 118 16.69 14.62 14.06
C ASN A 118 17.70 14.90 15.17
N GLU A 119 17.33 14.67 16.43
CA GLU A 119 18.27 14.76 17.56
C GLU A 119 19.42 13.77 17.40
N ASN A 120 19.12 12.53 17.04
CA ASN A 120 20.14 11.52 16.78
C ASN A 120 21.07 11.93 15.62
N VAL A 121 20.49 12.42 14.51
CA VAL A 121 21.26 12.86 13.34
C VAL A 121 22.11 14.10 13.65
N ALA A 122 21.62 15.03 14.47
CA ALA A 122 22.38 16.22 14.87
C ALA A 122 23.62 15.86 15.70
N GLY A 123 23.61 14.72 16.40
CA GLY A 123 24.77 14.18 17.13
C GLY A 123 25.67 13.25 16.31
N MET A 124 25.35 12.98 15.03
CA MET A 124 26.19 12.12 14.20
C MET A 124 27.43 12.87 13.70
N PRO A 125 28.62 12.23 13.70
CA PRO A 125 29.80 12.79 13.06
C PRO A 125 29.51 13.10 11.59
N SER A 126 30.01 14.24 11.08
CA SER A 126 29.88 14.61 9.67
C SER A 126 30.68 13.70 8.74
N GLU A 127 31.71 13.04 9.27
CA GLU A 127 32.52 12.03 8.59
C GLU A 127 32.78 10.88 9.57
N LEU A 128 32.73 9.64 9.07
CA LEU A 128 33.07 8.43 9.82
C LEU A 128 34.43 7.91 9.35
N THR A 129 35.26 7.47 10.29
CA THR A 129 36.43 6.65 9.96
C THR A 129 36.01 5.27 9.46
N LEU A 130 36.90 4.53 8.80
CA LEU A 130 36.61 3.16 8.33
C LEU A 130 36.21 2.22 9.49
N ALA A 131 36.85 2.35 10.66
CA ALA A 131 36.51 1.55 11.83
C ALA A 131 35.10 1.87 12.37
N GLU A 132 34.74 3.15 12.44
CA GLU A 132 33.40 3.57 12.86
C GLU A 132 32.32 3.18 11.83
N LEU A 133 32.66 3.17 10.54
CA LEU A 133 31.78 2.70 9.47
C LEU A 133 31.52 1.19 9.59
N GLU A 134 32.56 0.40 9.82
CA GLU A 134 32.42 -1.06 10.05
C GLU A 134 31.55 -1.36 11.27
N GLU A 135 31.77 -0.62 12.37
CA GLU A 135 30.94 -0.73 13.57
C GLU A 135 29.48 -0.31 13.29
N PHE A 136 29.27 0.80 12.59
CA PHE A 136 27.94 1.27 12.22
C PHE A 136 27.19 0.25 11.36
N LEU A 137 27.83 -0.33 10.34
CA LEU A 137 27.23 -1.35 9.48
C LEU A 137 26.88 -2.60 10.28
N THR A 138 27.79 -3.07 11.13
CA THR A 138 27.56 -4.24 12.00
C THR A 138 26.38 -4.01 12.95
N ASN A 139 26.29 -2.84 13.57
CA ASN A 139 25.19 -2.47 14.45
C ASN A 139 23.87 -2.29 13.68
N SER A 140 23.94 -1.72 12.48
CA SER A 140 22.78 -1.55 11.59
C SER A 140 22.22 -2.89 11.13
N GLU A 141 23.07 -3.85 10.75
CA GLU A 141 22.65 -5.21 10.39
C GLU A 141 22.00 -5.92 11.58
N ARG A 142 22.61 -5.83 12.77
CA ARG A 142 22.08 -6.44 13.99
C ARG A 142 20.71 -5.87 14.35
N SER A 143 20.57 -4.54 14.33
CA SER A 143 19.32 -3.84 14.62
C SER A 143 18.26 -4.15 13.58
N THR A 144 18.61 -4.12 12.29
CA THR A 144 17.72 -4.45 11.17
C THR A 144 17.20 -5.88 11.29
N ARG A 145 18.09 -6.85 11.56
CA ARG A 145 17.70 -8.24 11.76
C ARG A 145 16.78 -8.43 12.97
N ALA A 146 17.05 -7.75 14.08
CA ALA A 146 16.20 -7.79 15.27
C ALA A 146 14.82 -7.17 15.01
N ASN A 147 14.77 -6.02 14.32
CA ASN A 147 13.53 -5.34 13.96
C ASN A 147 12.69 -6.17 12.97
N PHE A 148 13.30 -6.75 11.94
CA PHE A 148 12.61 -7.65 11.02
C PHE A 148 12.12 -8.92 11.73
N ALA A 149 12.96 -9.51 12.59
CA ALA A 149 12.55 -10.65 13.40
C ALA A 149 11.34 -10.28 14.26
N ALA A 150 11.35 -9.16 14.99
CA ALA A 150 10.23 -8.71 15.82
C ALA A 150 8.95 -8.41 14.99
N ALA A 151 9.07 -7.74 13.85
CA ALA A 151 7.93 -7.40 13.00
C ALA A 151 7.19 -8.64 12.45
N TYR A 152 7.89 -9.78 12.30
CA TYR A 152 7.35 -11.00 11.72
C TYR A 152 7.30 -12.21 12.67
N SER A 153 7.92 -12.13 13.86
CA SER A 153 7.84 -13.15 14.93
C SER A 153 6.58 -12.99 15.77
N GLU A 154 5.96 -11.81 15.78
CA GLU A 154 4.63 -11.59 16.34
C GLU A 154 3.49 -12.17 15.46
N ARG A 155 3.68 -13.38 14.91
CA ARG A 155 2.63 -14.17 14.24
C ARG A 155 1.51 -14.63 15.18
N ASP A 156 1.53 -14.27 16.46
CA ASP A 156 0.50 -14.66 17.43
C ASP A 156 -0.28 -13.48 18.07
N ARG A 157 -0.02 -12.22 17.69
CA ARG A 157 -0.86 -11.07 18.09
C ARG A 157 -1.81 -10.56 17.01
N SER A 158 -1.90 -11.23 15.85
CA SER A 158 -2.95 -10.94 14.86
C SER A 158 -4.30 -11.61 15.19
N LYS A 159 -4.35 -12.50 16.19
CA LYS A 159 -5.60 -13.18 16.59
C LYS A 159 -6.58 -12.32 17.40
N ASP A 160 -6.14 -11.21 18.01
CA ASP A 160 -6.98 -10.44 18.94
C ASP A 160 -7.80 -9.29 18.33
N TRP A 161 -7.60 -8.94 17.05
CA TRP A 161 -8.40 -7.89 16.39
C TRP A 161 -9.67 -8.42 15.69
N LEU A 162 -9.87 -9.75 15.66
CA LEU A 162 -11.01 -10.40 14.98
C LEU A 162 -11.94 -11.18 15.92
N ARG A 163 -11.70 -11.18 17.24
CA ARG A 163 -12.70 -11.60 18.23
C ARG A 163 -12.61 -10.74 19.49
N SER A 164 -13.43 -9.70 19.53
CA SER A 164 -14.13 -9.32 20.75
C SER A 164 -15.59 -9.12 20.38
N SER A 165 -16.41 -10.08 20.82
CA SER A 165 -17.84 -9.88 21.10
C SER A 165 -17.96 -9.00 22.35
#